data_AF-A0A7W7K3G1-F1
#
_entry.id   AF-A0A7W7K3G1-F1
#
_cell.length_a   1.000
_cell.length_b   1.000
_cell.length_c   1.000
_cell.angle_alpha   90.00
_cell.angle_beta   90.00
_cell.angle_gamma   90.00
#
_symmetry.space_group_name_H-M   'P 1'
#
loop_
_entity.id
_entity.type
_entity.pdbx_description
1 polymer ?
#
loop_
_entity_poly.entity_id
_entity_poly.type
_entity_poly.pdbx_seq_one_letter_code
_entity_poly.pdbx_strand_id
1 'polypeptide(L)' 'MTDSAYFAQRADEERDAALRAKGMASFRAHMGMAQEYERRARGFEPRHADKVVLD' A
#
# COMPACT_ATOMS: atom_id res chain seq x y z
N MET A 1 5.21 6.25 -17.68
CA MET A 1 4.35 5.50 -16.74
C MET A 1 3.50 6.52 -16.01
N THR A 2 2.18 6.33 -15.94
CA THR A 2 1.29 7.17 -15.11
C THR A 2 1.36 6.71 -13.66
N ASP A 3 1.10 7.61 -12.71
CA ASP A 3 1.13 7.29 -11.27
C ASP A 3 0.19 6.13 -10.94
N SER A 4 -0.97 6.05 -11.60
CA SER A 4 -1.91 4.93 -11.45
C SER A 4 -1.32 3.57 -11.84
N ALA A 5 -0.56 3.51 -12.95
CA ALA A 5 0.06 2.27 -13.41
C ALA A 5 1.21 1.84 -12.47
N TYR A 6 1.97 2.81 -11.94
CA TYR A 6 2.98 2.54 -10.92
C TYR A 6 2.34 1.95 -9.66
N PHE A 7 1.27 2.54 -9.15
CA PHE A 7 0.61 2.04 -7.95
C PHE A 7 -0.06 0.68 -8.16
N ALA A 8 -0.65 0.42 -9.32
CA ALA A 8 -1.19 -0.90 -9.64
C ALA A 8 -0.10 -1.97 -9.61
N GLN A 9 1.05 -1.71 -10.25
CA GLN A 9 2.18 -2.62 -10.24
C GLN A 9 2.69 -2.87 -8.81
N ARG A 10 2.84 -1.81 -8.00
CA ARG A 10 3.28 -1.93 -6.60
C ARG A 10 2.29 -2.73 -5.75
N ALA A 11 0.99 -2.60 -5.99
CA ALA A 11 -0.01 -3.39 -5.27
C ALA A 11 0.16 -4.90 -5.52
N ASP A 12 0.44 -5.29 -6.76
CA ASP A 12 0.66 -6.69 -7.11
C ASP A 12 1.99 -7.21 -6.54
N GLU A 13 3.05 -6.41 -6.58
CA GLU A 13 4.34 -6.74 -5.95
C GLU A 13 4.18 -6.98 -4.43
N GLU A 14 3.41 -6.14 -3.73
CA GLU A 14 3.15 -6.32 -2.30
C GLU A 14 2.25 -7.54 -2.03
N ARG A 15 1.32 -7.89 -2.92
CA ARG A 15 0.56 -9.15 -2.80
C ARG A 15 1.47 -10.36 -2.91
N ASP A 16 2.36 -10.37 -3.90
CA ASP A 16 3.32 -11.45 -4.07
C ASP A 16 4.27 -11.56 -2.86
N ALA A 17 4.70 -10.43 -2.31
CA ALA A 17 5.49 -10.38 -1.09
C ALA A 17 4.70 -10.93 0.11
N ALA A 18 3.41 -10.60 0.24
CA ALA A 18 2.55 -11.14 1.28
C ALA A 18 2.46 -12.67 1.18
N LEU A 19 2.23 -13.21 -0.01
CA LEU A 19 2.15 -14.66 -0.25
C LEU A 19 3.46 -15.40 0.10
N ARG A 20 4.60 -14.71 -0.02
CA ARG A 20 5.93 -15.24 0.32
C ARG A 20 6.36 -14.94 1.77
N ALA A 21 5.58 -14.14 2.50
CA ALA A 21 5.93 -13.72 3.85
C ALA A 21 5.92 -14.89 4.84
N LYS A 22 7.02 -15.04 5.59
CA LYS A 22 7.14 -16.05 6.65
C LYS A 22 6.54 -15.49 7.94
N GLY A 23 5.22 -15.38 8.00
CA GLY A 23 4.48 -15.07 9.23
C GLY A 23 3.33 -14.08 9.04
N MET A 24 2.32 -14.21 9.90
CA MET A 24 1.07 -13.43 9.78
C MET A 24 1.25 -11.92 9.95
N ALA A 25 2.22 -11.47 10.75
CA ALA A 25 2.48 -10.05 10.92
C ALA A 25 3.01 -9.40 9.62
N SER A 26 4.00 -10.04 8.99
CA SER A 26 4.57 -9.60 7.72
C SER A 26 3.56 -9.73 6.58
N PHE A 27 2.78 -10.83 6.53
CA PHE A 27 1.67 -10.99 5.59
C PHE A 27 0.68 -9.82 5.67
N ARG A 28 0.24 -9.47 6.89
CA ARG A 28 -0.72 -8.37 7.10
C ARG A 28 -0.14 -7.02 6.71
N ALA A 29 1.14 -6.77 6.98
CA ALA A 29 1.81 -5.54 6.59
C ALA A 29 1.84 -5.39 5.05
N HIS A 30 2.28 -6.43 4.34
CA HIS A 30 2.30 -6.44 2.88
C HIS A 30 0.89 -6.30 2.26
N MET A 31 -0.11 -7.02 2.79
CA MET A 31 -1.49 -6.87 2.33
C MET A 31 -2.07 -5.46 2.59
N GLY A 32 -1.71 -4.84 3.72
CA GLY A 32 -2.11 -3.45 4.01
C GLY A 32 -1.51 -2.46 3.02
N MET A 33 -0.22 -2.65 2.66
CA MET A 33 0.45 -1.84 1.64
C MET A 33 -0.14 -2.07 0.24
N ALA A 34 -0.43 -3.32 -0.12
CA ALA A 34 -1.08 -3.65 -1.39
C ALA A 34 -2.41 -2.90 -1.54
N GLN A 35 -3.27 -2.95 -0.51
CA GLN A 35 -4.55 -2.23 -0.52
C GLN A 35 -4.38 -0.71 -0.62
N GLU A 36 -3.37 -0.14 0.04
CA GLU A 36 -3.09 1.29 -0.05
C GLU A 36 -2.66 1.69 -1.46
N TYR A 37 -1.82 0.89 -2.11
CA TYR A 37 -1.45 1.11 -3.50
C TYR A 37 -2.63 0.94 -4.45
N GLU A 38 -3.54 -0.03 -4.24
CA GLU A 38 -4.76 -0.14 -5.04
C GLU A 38 -5.67 1.08 -4.91
N ARG A 39 -5.79 1.63 -3.71
CA ARG A 39 -6.55 2.88 -3.49
C ARG A 39 -5.94 4.02 -4.30
N ARG A 40 -4.62 4.20 -4.23
CA ARG A 40 -3.90 5.24 -5.00
C ARG A 40 -3.98 5.02 -6.50
N ALA A 41 -3.93 3.77 -6.97
CA ALA A 41 -4.10 3.43 -8.38
C ALA A 41 -5.48 3.87 -8.93
N ARG A 42 -6.51 3.82 -8.09
CA ARG A 42 -7.87 4.31 -8.38
C ARG A 42 -8.03 5.82 -8.23
N GLY A 43 -6.96 6.55 -7.89
CA GLY A 43 -6.97 8.00 -7.71
C GLY A 43 -7.40 8.47 -6.32
N PHE A 44 -7.41 7.58 -5.31
CA PHE A 44 -7.59 8.02 -3.93
C PHE A 44 -6.27 8.60 -3.41
N GLU A 45 -6.28 9.89 -3.10
CA GLU A 45 -5.19 10.50 -2.36
C GLU A 45 -5.28 10.09 -0.87
N PRO A 46 -4.15 9.73 -0.24
CA PRO A 46 -4.14 9.53 1.20
C PRO A 46 -4.60 10.84 1.84
N ARG A 47 -5.69 10.81 2.62
CA ARG A 47 -6.08 11.96 3.43
C ARG A 47 -4.87 12.29 4.27
N HIS A 48 -4.31 13.48 4.03
CA HIS A 48 -3.12 13.98 4.71
C HIS A 48 -3.15 13.51 6.16
N ALA A 49 -2.07 12.83 6.55
CA ALA A 49 -1.77 12.62 7.95
C ALA A 49 -2.01 13.95 8.64
N ASP A 50 -3.05 14.01 9.48
CA ASP A 50 -3.21 15.10 10.43
C ASP A 50 -1.84 15.24 11.07
N LYS A 51 -1.24 16.41 10.84
CA LYS A 51 -0.01 16.79 11.50
C LYS A 51 -0.33 16.65 12.98
N VAL A 52 0.11 15.55 13.59
CA VAL A 52 0.21 15.44 15.03
C VAL A 52 1.28 16.44 15.40
N VAL A 53 0.85 17.69 15.56
CA VAL A 53 1.57 18.70 16.32
C VAL A 53 1.54 18.14 17.74
N LEU A 54 2.64 17.50 18.12
CA LEU A 54 2.94 17.26 19.53
C LEU A 54 3.11 18.65 20.15
N ASP A 55 2.11 19.07 20.90
CA ASP A 55 2.21 20.14 21.91
C ASP A 55 3.10 19.64 23.08
#